data_AF-A0A1V6GXE8-F1
#
_entry.id   AF-A0A1V6GXE8-F1
#
_cell.length_a   1.000
_cell.length_b   1.000
_cell.length_c   1.000
_cell.angle_alpha   90.00
_cell.angle_beta   90.00
_cell.angle_gamma   90.00
#
_symmetry.space_group_name_H-M   'P 1'
#
loop_
_entity.id
_entity.type
_entity.pdbx_description
1 polymer ?
#
loop_
_entity_poly.entity_id
_entity_poly.type
_entity_poly.pdbx_seq_one_letter_code
_entity_poly.pdbx_strand_id
1 'polypeptide(L)'
;MKAITACVAMLVGVMAASVPSPASGQTEGMALDQANDNLGYYYHNQYSPWQSFTAGTNGHLAAMQAHVYSTDGANWSATLEIRQGEGASGVLLASQTVTGDGVNRLRTFVLATPVRQTAGGLYTFVFSNASTGLTVRASGNSYAGGRCRNHASYDYNFRTWVLASDWSGEAWRDTSFTASSTVISTAAQLAQFAWLVNNGTTFAGQTITLAADIDLGMHYWTPIGGDSAPFNGTFDGAGHSVNGLLIDRSGVSHQGLFGVTDSNSSAVWSAG
;
A
#
# COMPACT_ATOMS: atom_id res chain seq x y z
N MET A 1 -9.39 -33.39 13.39
CA MET A 1 -7.97 -33.06 13.21
C MET A 1 -7.54 -33.43 11.80
N LYS A 2 -7.64 -32.48 10.88
CA LYS A 2 -6.91 -32.44 9.61
C LYS A 2 -6.47 -31.00 9.47
N ALA A 3 -5.18 -30.76 9.74
CA ALA A 3 -4.55 -29.48 9.49
C ALA A 3 -4.57 -29.28 7.97
N ILE A 4 -5.40 -28.35 7.50
CA ILE A 4 -5.35 -27.90 6.11
C ILE A 4 -4.27 -26.82 6.08
N THR A 5 -3.14 -27.22 5.50
CA THR A 5 -2.00 -26.41 5.10
C THR A 5 -2.47 -25.07 4.56
N ALA A 6 -2.09 -23.99 5.27
CA ALA A 6 -2.15 -22.65 4.73
C ALA A 6 -1.44 -22.65 3.38
N CYS A 7 -2.16 -22.27 2.32
CA CYS A 7 -1.56 -21.93 1.05
C CYS A 7 -0.68 -20.70 1.31
N VAL A 8 0.58 -20.95 1.67
CA VAL A 8 1.65 -19.98 1.54
C VAL A 8 1.66 -19.68 0.05
N ALA A 9 1.10 -18.52 -0.32
CA ALA A 9 1.32 -17.94 -1.63
C ALA A 9 2.83 -17.91 -1.81
N MET A 10 3.30 -18.83 -2.64
CA MET A 10 4.68 -18.96 -3.05
C MET A 10 5.08 -17.58 -3.54
N LEU A 11 5.99 -16.93 -2.80
CA LEU A 11 6.67 -15.72 -3.23
C LEU A 11 7.58 -16.12 -4.41
N VAL A 12 6.97 -16.46 -5.55
CA VAL A 12 7.66 -16.43 -6.82
C VAL A 12 8.07 -14.97 -6.94
N GLY A 13 9.38 -14.72 -6.95
CA GLY A 13 9.93 -13.40 -7.17
C GLY A 13 9.38 -12.84 -8.48
N VAL A 14 8.25 -12.14 -8.39
CA VAL A 14 7.76 -11.32 -9.48
C VAL A 14 8.77 -10.21 -9.54
N MET A 15 9.69 -10.28 -10.50
CA MET A 15 10.39 -9.10 -10.94
C MET A 15 9.30 -8.11 -11.34
N ALA A 16 9.04 -7.12 -10.49
CA ALA A 16 8.16 -6.02 -10.81
C ALA A 16 8.88 -5.21 -11.89
N ALA A 17 8.66 -5.61 -13.15
CA ALA A 17 9.17 -4.89 -14.30
C ALA A 17 8.70 -3.43 -14.17
N SER A 18 9.59 -2.46 -14.37
CA SER A 18 9.09 -1.11 -14.62
C SER A 18 8.33 -1.19 -15.94
N VAL A 19 7.01 -1.10 -15.87
CA VAL A 19 6.24 -0.99 -17.10
C VAL A 19 6.39 0.45 -17.56
N PRO A 20 6.77 0.71 -18.82
CA PRO A 20 6.87 2.08 -19.32
C PRO A 20 5.54 2.81 -19.12
N SER A 21 5.59 4.00 -18.49
CA SER A 21 4.46 4.93 -18.51
C SER A 21 4.26 5.44 -19.95
N PRO A 22 3.01 5.53 -20.45
CA PRO A 22 1.76 5.56 -19.71
C PRO A 22 0.93 4.30 -19.95
N ALA A 23 1.09 3.26 -19.15
CA ALA A 23 0.02 2.27 -19.03
C ALA A 23 -1.05 2.89 -18.12
N SER A 24 -2.17 3.34 -18.71
CA SER A 24 -3.36 3.77 -17.97
C SER A 24 -3.77 2.66 -16.98
N GLY A 25 -3.90 2.98 -15.69
CA GLY A 25 -4.38 2.04 -14.67
C GLY A 25 -3.38 1.71 -13.54
N GLN A 26 -2.09 2.00 -13.69
CA GLN A 26 -1.08 1.59 -12.69
C GLN A 26 -1.20 2.28 -11.32
N THR A 27 -1.81 3.46 -11.28
CA THR A 27 -2.09 4.23 -10.06
C THR A 27 -3.59 4.39 -9.84
N GLU A 28 -4.42 3.61 -10.53
CA GLU A 28 -5.87 3.63 -10.36
C GLU A 28 -6.24 3.21 -8.92
N GLY A 29 -7.17 3.93 -8.30
CA GLY A 29 -7.53 3.75 -6.89
C GLY A 29 -6.52 4.31 -5.88
N MET A 30 -5.38 4.86 -6.32
CA MET A 30 -4.41 5.54 -5.44
C MET A 30 -4.61 7.06 -5.46
N ALA A 31 -4.42 7.71 -4.32
CA ALA A 31 -4.38 9.16 -4.21
C ALA A 31 -2.94 9.67 -4.38
N LEU A 32 -2.77 10.79 -5.08
CA LEU A 32 -1.49 11.51 -5.12
C LEU A 32 -1.18 12.07 -3.73
N ASP A 33 0.04 11.85 -3.22
CA ASP A 33 0.48 12.37 -1.92
C ASP A 33 1.51 13.49 -2.09
N GLN A 34 2.70 13.19 -2.61
CA GLN A 34 3.76 14.17 -2.85
C GLN A 34 4.08 14.26 -4.34
N ALA A 35 4.45 15.46 -4.80
CA ALA A 35 4.88 15.68 -6.17
C ALA A 35 5.92 16.79 -6.26
N ASN A 36 6.92 16.56 -7.11
CA ASN A 36 7.74 17.58 -7.72
C ASN A 36 7.72 17.38 -9.24
N ASP A 37 6.85 18.12 -9.92
CA ASP A 37 6.66 17.98 -11.36
C ASP A 37 7.65 18.81 -12.18
N ASN A 38 8.52 19.56 -11.52
CA ASN A 38 9.47 20.42 -12.20
C ASN A 38 10.54 19.61 -12.93
N LEU A 39 10.76 20.01 -14.17
CA LEU A 39 11.74 19.43 -15.06
C LEU A 39 12.88 20.44 -15.22
N GLY A 40 14.09 20.06 -14.83
CA GLY A 40 15.25 20.93 -14.89
C GLY A 40 16.51 20.18 -15.32
N TYR A 41 17.48 20.20 -14.42
CA TYR A 41 18.82 19.63 -14.55
C TYR A 41 18.81 18.10 -14.57
N TYR A 42 19.97 17.54 -14.89
CA TYR A 42 20.23 16.11 -14.93
C TYR A 42 21.39 15.77 -14.00
N TYR A 43 21.26 14.70 -13.25
CA TYR A 43 22.38 14.06 -12.57
C TYR A 43 22.68 12.74 -13.25
N HIS A 44 23.81 12.66 -13.93
CA HIS A 44 24.24 11.51 -14.72
C HIS A 44 25.07 10.51 -13.91
N ASN A 45 25.18 9.27 -14.39
CA ASN A 45 26.07 8.24 -13.84
C ASN A 45 25.88 7.95 -12.34
N GLN A 46 24.62 7.94 -11.88
CA GLN A 46 24.25 7.65 -10.50
C GLN A 46 24.03 6.15 -10.30
N TYR A 47 24.79 5.53 -9.39
CA TYR A 47 24.61 4.11 -9.05
C TYR A 47 23.67 3.88 -7.86
N SER A 48 23.38 4.94 -7.11
CA SER A 48 22.52 4.84 -5.93
C SER A 48 21.69 6.13 -5.68
N PRO A 49 20.99 6.70 -6.68
CA PRO A 49 20.24 7.94 -6.48
C PRO A 49 19.09 7.73 -5.47
N TRP A 50 18.85 8.75 -4.64
CA TRP A 50 17.72 8.76 -3.72
C TRP A 50 17.14 10.17 -3.55
N GLN A 51 15.87 10.22 -3.13
CA GLN A 51 15.16 11.43 -2.76
C GLN A 51 14.32 11.14 -1.52
N SER A 52 14.43 12.02 -0.53
CA SER A 52 13.53 12.02 0.61
C SER A 52 12.29 12.88 0.36
N PHE A 53 11.21 12.57 1.08
CA PHE A 53 9.95 13.27 1.03
C PHE A 53 9.24 13.20 2.38
N THR A 54 8.48 14.23 2.72
CA THR A 54 7.66 14.27 3.91
C THR A 54 6.25 13.85 3.49
N ALA A 55 5.74 12.78 4.07
CA ALA A 55 4.40 12.28 3.78
C ALA A 55 3.36 13.37 4.10
N GLY A 56 2.49 13.68 3.15
CA GLY A 56 1.44 14.69 3.32
C GLY A 56 0.21 14.12 4.00
N THR A 57 -0.06 12.84 3.79
CA THR A 57 -1.17 12.12 4.41
C THR A 57 -0.74 10.83 5.09
N ASN A 58 -1.54 10.41 6.07
CA ASN A 58 -1.57 9.03 6.52
C ASN A 58 -2.02 8.15 5.35
N GLY A 59 -1.42 6.99 5.20
CA GLY A 59 -1.64 6.19 4.02
C GLY A 59 -0.66 5.03 3.93
N HIS A 60 -0.75 4.32 2.82
CA HIS A 60 0.23 3.34 2.44
C HIS A 60 0.81 3.75 1.11
N LEU A 61 2.07 4.15 1.10
CA LEU A 61 2.80 4.40 -0.12
C LEU A 61 2.70 3.14 -0.98
N ALA A 62 2.04 3.25 -2.12
CA ALA A 62 1.70 2.12 -2.97
C ALA A 62 2.38 2.22 -4.34
N ALA A 63 2.71 3.43 -4.78
CA ALA A 63 3.55 3.63 -5.95
C ALA A 63 4.40 4.89 -5.82
N MET A 64 5.49 4.92 -6.57
CA MET A 64 6.25 6.14 -6.81
C MET A 64 6.50 6.32 -8.29
N GLN A 65 6.69 7.56 -8.71
CA GLN A 65 7.10 7.90 -10.05
C GLN A 65 8.38 8.72 -10.00
N ALA A 66 9.27 8.51 -10.97
CA ALA A 66 10.46 9.33 -11.14
C ALA A 66 10.95 9.31 -12.60
N HIS A 67 11.53 10.42 -13.05
CA HIS A 67 12.29 10.44 -14.29
C HIS A 67 13.66 9.79 -14.05
N VAL A 68 13.75 8.49 -14.32
CA VAL A 68 14.97 7.69 -14.14
C VAL A 68 15.19 6.78 -15.37
N TYR A 69 16.40 6.80 -15.90
CA TYR A 69 16.80 6.04 -17.09
C TYR A 69 18.31 5.79 -17.06
N SER A 70 18.82 4.87 -17.87
CA SER A 70 20.27 4.64 -17.95
C SER A 70 20.97 5.78 -18.70
N THR A 71 22.19 6.11 -18.26
CA THR A 71 23.00 7.18 -18.89
C THR A 71 23.57 6.74 -20.23
N ASP A 72 23.87 5.45 -20.37
CA ASP A 72 24.45 4.81 -21.55
C ASP A 72 23.40 4.30 -22.55
N GLY A 73 22.11 4.46 -22.26
CA GLY A 73 21.02 3.98 -23.09
C GLY A 73 20.69 2.49 -22.92
N ALA A 74 21.40 1.74 -22.07
CA ALA A 74 21.19 0.32 -21.85
C ALA A 74 19.90 0.02 -21.07
N ASN A 75 19.41 -1.22 -21.14
CA ASN A 75 18.46 -1.71 -20.15
C ASN A 75 19.15 -1.83 -18.79
N TRP A 76 18.43 -1.56 -17.72
CA TRP A 76 18.98 -1.51 -16.37
C TRP A 76 18.10 -2.24 -15.36
N SER A 77 18.72 -2.64 -14.26
CA SER A 77 18.06 -3.10 -13.04
C SER A 77 18.60 -2.37 -11.83
N ALA A 78 17.79 -2.21 -10.80
CA ALA A 78 18.18 -1.69 -9.49
C ALA A 78 17.32 -2.34 -8.39
N THR A 79 17.72 -2.18 -7.14
CA THR A 79 16.86 -2.43 -5.99
C THR A 79 16.19 -1.11 -5.61
N LEU A 80 14.86 -1.03 -5.74
CA LEU A 80 14.09 0.07 -5.19
C LEU A 80 13.86 -0.21 -3.71
N GLU A 81 14.33 0.68 -2.85
CA GLU A 81 14.14 0.63 -1.41
C GLU A 81 13.28 1.80 -0.95
N ILE A 82 12.36 1.54 -0.03
CA ILE A 82 11.63 2.56 0.72
C ILE A 82 12.15 2.55 2.15
N ARG A 83 12.55 3.71 2.64
CA ARG A 83 13.14 3.88 3.98
C ARG A 83 12.41 4.94 4.78
N GLN A 84 12.32 4.75 6.09
CA GLN A 84 11.95 5.80 7.03
C GLN A 84 13.17 6.62 7.42
N GLY A 85 13.06 7.94 7.38
CA GLY A 85 14.15 8.88 7.59
C GLY A 85 14.83 9.29 6.28
N GLU A 86 15.90 10.06 6.43
CA GLU A 86 16.57 10.71 5.32
C GLU A 86 17.68 9.87 4.69
N GLY A 87 17.64 9.73 3.36
CA GLY A 87 18.70 9.08 2.60
C GLY A 87 18.80 7.58 2.82
N ALA A 88 19.92 7.01 2.36
CA ALA A 88 20.15 5.56 2.41
C ALA A 88 20.42 5.00 3.83
N SER A 89 20.64 5.86 4.82
CA SER A 89 20.83 5.47 6.23
C SER A 89 19.52 5.28 6.99
N GLY A 90 18.37 5.60 6.38
CA GLY A 90 17.06 5.39 7.00
C GLY A 90 16.73 3.91 7.26
N VAL A 91 15.73 3.65 8.10
CA VAL A 91 15.25 2.30 8.41
C VAL A 91 14.57 1.71 7.16
N LEU A 92 15.02 0.55 6.68
CA LEU A 92 14.42 -0.12 5.53
C LEU A 92 13.01 -0.61 5.87
N LEU A 93 12.02 -0.18 5.09
CA LEU A 93 10.62 -0.57 5.24
C LEU A 93 10.19 -1.58 4.17
N ALA A 94 10.61 -1.37 2.92
CA ALA A 94 10.36 -2.30 1.83
C ALA A 94 11.48 -2.24 0.80
N SER A 95 11.64 -3.32 0.03
CA SER A 95 12.53 -3.35 -1.11
C SER A 95 12.04 -4.30 -2.19
N GLN A 96 12.27 -3.96 -3.45
CA GLN A 96 12.00 -4.83 -4.58
C GLN A 96 12.98 -4.59 -5.72
N THR A 97 13.23 -5.61 -6.53
CA THR A 97 13.97 -5.43 -7.79
C THR A 97 13.09 -4.73 -8.81
N VAL A 98 13.62 -3.67 -9.42
CA VAL A 98 13.00 -2.92 -10.50
C VAL A 98 13.92 -2.93 -11.72
N THR A 99 13.33 -2.83 -12.91
CA THR A 99 14.07 -2.72 -14.17
C THR A 99 13.79 -1.38 -14.84
N GLY A 100 14.41 -1.13 -15.98
CA GLY A 100 14.04 -0.04 -16.88
C GLY A 100 14.91 -0.01 -18.13
N ASP A 101 14.67 1.01 -18.96
CA ASP A 101 15.38 1.22 -20.23
C ASP A 101 16.04 2.61 -20.27
N GLY A 102 16.78 2.89 -21.35
CA GLY A 102 17.50 4.15 -21.55
C GLY A 102 16.66 5.33 -22.04
N VAL A 103 15.35 5.17 -22.22
CA VAL A 103 14.50 6.26 -22.68
C VAL A 103 14.23 7.23 -21.51
N ASN A 104 14.49 8.52 -21.75
CA ASN A 104 14.17 9.60 -20.83
C ASN A 104 12.65 9.79 -20.72
N ARG A 105 12.05 9.22 -19.69
CA ARG A 105 10.61 9.34 -19.38
C ARG A 105 10.37 9.17 -17.89
N LEU A 106 9.21 9.65 -17.43
CA LEU A 106 8.68 9.30 -16.13
C LEU A 106 8.36 7.80 -16.10
N ARG A 107 8.80 7.11 -15.05
CA ARG A 107 8.46 5.70 -14.81
C ARG A 107 7.64 5.58 -13.56
N THR A 108 6.70 4.65 -13.58
CA THR A 108 5.90 4.27 -12.40
C THR A 108 6.46 2.97 -11.83
N PHE A 109 6.67 2.97 -10.52
CA PHE A 109 7.08 1.80 -9.75
C PHE A 109 5.99 1.54 -8.72
N VAL A 110 5.15 0.54 -9.01
CA VAL A 110 4.15 0.05 -8.04
C VAL A 110 4.86 -0.86 -7.05
N LEU A 111 4.62 -0.63 -5.76
CA LEU A 111 5.23 -1.38 -4.69
C LEU A 111 4.51 -2.72 -4.53
N ALA A 112 5.27 -3.82 -4.55
CA ALA A 112 4.74 -5.16 -4.31
C ALA A 112 4.15 -5.29 -2.89
N THR A 113 4.68 -4.51 -1.95
CA THR A 113 4.17 -4.39 -0.59
C THR A 113 4.05 -2.90 -0.28
N PRO A 114 2.84 -2.33 -0.26
CA PRO A 114 2.64 -0.95 0.13
C PRO A 114 3.21 -0.67 1.53
N VAL A 115 3.79 0.51 1.72
CA VAL A 115 4.50 0.87 2.95
C VAL A 115 3.69 1.85 3.77
N ARG A 116 3.44 1.53 5.04
CA ARG A 116 2.75 2.44 5.95
C ARG A 116 3.53 3.74 6.13
N GLN A 117 2.86 4.85 5.85
CA GLN A 117 3.34 6.19 6.11
C GLN A 117 2.40 6.96 7.04
N THR A 118 2.98 7.81 7.88
CA THR A 118 2.27 8.74 8.75
C THR A 118 2.51 10.15 8.25
N ALA A 119 1.45 10.98 8.19
CA ALA A 119 1.56 12.38 7.81
C ALA A 119 2.62 13.11 8.66
N GLY A 120 3.45 13.92 8.00
CA GLY A 120 4.60 14.60 8.60
C GLY A 120 5.84 13.72 8.80
N GLY A 121 5.75 12.40 8.58
CA GLY A 121 6.89 11.51 8.61
C GLY A 121 7.81 11.71 7.42
N LEU A 122 9.12 11.65 7.64
CA LEU A 122 10.13 11.71 6.58
C LEU A 122 10.43 10.29 6.06
N TYR A 123 10.39 10.13 4.75
CA TYR A 123 10.64 8.88 4.04
C TYR A 123 11.62 9.12 2.90
N THR A 124 12.22 8.06 2.37
CA THR A 124 13.16 8.12 1.25
C THR A 124 12.94 6.95 0.30
N PHE A 125 12.91 7.21 -1.00
CA PHE A 125 13.09 6.17 -2.01
C PHE A 125 14.54 6.15 -2.49
N VAL A 126 15.12 4.95 -2.62
CA VAL A 126 16.50 4.73 -3.06
C VAL A 126 16.49 3.73 -4.21
N PHE A 127 17.17 4.05 -5.32
CA PHE A 127 17.52 3.04 -6.31
C PHE A 127 18.94 2.55 -6.02
N SER A 128 19.12 1.49 -5.23
CA SER A 128 20.45 0.94 -4.91
C SER A 128 20.86 -0.13 -5.93
N ASN A 129 22.15 -0.47 -5.96
CA ASN A 129 22.70 -1.55 -6.78
C ASN A 129 22.31 -1.48 -8.27
N ALA A 130 22.31 -0.28 -8.84
CA ALA A 130 21.99 -0.12 -10.25
C ALA A 130 23.03 -0.84 -11.14
N SER A 131 22.56 -1.60 -12.13
CA SER A 131 23.42 -2.38 -13.04
C SER A 131 24.24 -1.52 -14.01
N THR A 132 23.83 -0.27 -14.20
CA THR A 132 24.55 0.77 -14.94
C THR A 132 24.30 2.13 -14.29
N GLY A 133 25.05 3.16 -14.68
CA GLY A 133 24.88 4.51 -14.20
C GLY A 133 23.53 5.10 -14.63
N LEU A 134 22.68 5.45 -13.68
CA LEU A 134 21.38 6.06 -13.92
C LEU A 134 21.50 7.58 -14.09
N THR A 135 20.67 8.15 -14.97
CA THR A 135 20.37 9.56 -15.02
C THR A 135 19.02 9.83 -14.37
N VAL A 136 18.97 10.81 -13.48
CA VAL A 136 17.75 11.33 -12.87
C VAL A 136 17.54 12.80 -13.21
N ARG A 137 16.28 13.21 -13.40
CA ARG A 137 15.95 14.63 -13.56
C ARG A 137 15.71 15.29 -12.21
N ALA A 138 16.19 16.52 -12.08
CA ALA A 138 16.05 17.33 -10.87
C ALA A 138 15.73 18.79 -11.19
N SER A 139 15.30 19.55 -10.20
CA SER A 139 15.03 20.98 -10.27
C SER A 139 15.56 21.69 -9.02
N GLY A 140 15.85 22.98 -9.13
CA GLY A 140 16.31 23.77 -7.98
C GLY A 140 15.18 24.00 -6.98
N ASN A 141 15.42 23.58 -5.74
CA ASN A 141 14.66 23.77 -4.48
C ASN A 141 13.18 24.19 -4.62
N SER A 142 12.37 23.38 -5.29
CA SER A 142 10.91 23.58 -5.37
C SER A 142 10.12 22.67 -4.43
N TYR A 143 10.75 21.61 -3.87
CA TYR A 143 10.09 20.66 -2.99
C TYR A 143 10.66 20.76 -1.57
N ALA A 144 9.99 21.54 -0.71
CA ALA A 144 10.45 21.82 0.65
C ALA A 144 10.39 20.61 1.61
N GLY A 145 9.71 19.53 1.22
CA GLY A 145 9.46 18.37 2.09
C GLY A 145 10.59 17.35 2.13
N GLY A 146 11.74 17.58 1.50
CA GLY A 146 12.83 16.62 1.47
C GLY A 146 14.08 17.13 0.76
N ARG A 147 14.96 16.19 0.38
CA ARG A 147 16.18 16.49 -0.37
C ARG A 147 16.59 15.31 -1.24
N CYS A 148 17.37 15.58 -2.28
CA CYS A 148 18.01 14.54 -3.07
C CYS A 148 19.41 14.16 -2.57
N ARG A 149 19.94 13.05 -3.08
CA ARG A 149 21.33 12.60 -2.85
C ARG A 149 22.37 13.61 -3.32
N ASN A 150 22.15 14.18 -4.50
CA ASN A 150 23.19 14.86 -5.24
C ASN A 150 23.51 16.26 -4.71
N HIS A 151 22.50 16.96 -4.19
CA HIS A 151 22.68 18.32 -3.73
C HIS A 151 21.53 18.75 -2.81
N ALA A 152 21.84 19.41 -1.70
CA ALA A 152 20.85 19.89 -0.72
C ALA A 152 19.92 21.02 -1.21
N SER A 153 20.01 21.39 -2.48
CA SER A 153 19.22 22.50 -3.08
C SER A 153 18.53 22.06 -4.36
N TYR A 154 18.51 20.76 -4.61
CA TYR A 154 17.85 20.18 -5.76
C TYR A 154 16.99 19.02 -5.30
N ASP A 155 15.87 18.85 -5.99
CA ASP A 155 14.94 17.76 -5.78
C ASP A 155 14.67 17.06 -7.10
N TYR A 156 14.55 15.74 -7.03
CA TYR A 156 14.21 14.95 -8.21
C TYR A 156 12.82 15.31 -8.72
N ASN A 157 12.59 15.04 -9.99
CA ASN A 157 11.23 14.95 -10.50
C ASN A 157 10.63 13.63 -10.01
N PHE A 158 9.64 13.72 -9.13
CA PHE A 158 9.01 12.53 -8.55
C PHE A 158 7.55 12.76 -8.18
N ARG A 159 6.82 11.65 -8.02
CA ARG A 159 5.52 11.62 -7.36
C ARG A 159 5.43 10.42 -6.42
N THR A 160 4.64 10.54 -5.37
CA THR A 160 4.25 9.42 -4.50
C THR A 160 2.74 9.26 -4.51
N TRP A 161 2.30 8.00 -4.47
CA TRP A 161 0.91 7.62 -4.53
C TRP A 161 0.60 6.73 -3.34
N VAL A 162 -0.51 7.01 -2.68
CA VAL A 162 -0.93 6.34 -1.47
C VAL A 162 -2.26 5.64 -1.67
N LEU A 163 -2.37 4.44 -1.14
CA LEU A 163 -3.66 3.84 -0.81
C LEU A 163 -4.12 4.44 0.52
N ALA A 164 -5.39 4.84 0.61
CA ALA A 164 -5.92 5.41 1.84
C ALA A 164 -5.78 4.39 2.99
N SER A 165 -5.43 4.86 4.19
CA SER A 165 -4.88 3.97 5.22
C SER A 165 -5.90 3.17 6.01
N ASP A 166 -7.20 3.42 5.88
CA ASP A 166 -8.14 2.76 6.77
C ASP A 166 -9.56 2.74 6.22
N TRP A 167 -10.07 1.54 5.92
CA TRP A 167 -11.50 1.33 5.76
C TRP A 167 -12.29 1.80 7.00
N SER A 168 -11.67 1.85 8.18
CA SER A 168 -12.30 2.40 9.38
C SER A 168 -12.49 3.93 9.35
N GLY A 169 -11.93 4.66 8.37
CA GLY A 169 -12.16 6.11 8.21
C GLY A 169 -13.55 6.43 7.67
N GLU A 170 -14.18 7.51 8.16
CA GLU A 170 -15.57 7.88 7.80
C GLU A 170 -15.81 8.02 6.29
N ALA A 171 -14.81 8.51 5.54
CA ALA A 171 -14.90 8.69 4.09
C ALA A 171 -15.04 7.38 3.28
N TRP A 172 -14.75 6.22 3.90
CA TRP A 172 -14.72 4.91 3.23
C TRP A 172 -15.83 3.98 3.70
N ARG A 173 -16.69 4.43 4.63
CA ARG A 173 -17.75 3.60 5.19
C ARG A 173 -19.10 3.98 4.59
N ASP A 174 -19.93 2.96 4.36
CA ASP A 174 -21.34 3.15 4.04
C ASP A 174 -22.14 3.19 5.34
N THR A 175 -22.39 4.39 5.87
CA THR A 175 -23.11 4.58 7.15
C THR A 175 -24.59 4.17 7.10
N SER A 176 -25.12 3.80 5.93
CA SER A 176 -26.46 3.19 5.83
C SER A 176 -26.49 1.75 6.36
N PHE A 177 -25.31 1.10 6.48
CA PHE A 177 -25.18 -0.16 7.21
C PHE A 177 -25.17 0.09 8.72
N THR A 178 -26.13 -0.49 9.44
CA THR A 178 -26.37 -0.25 10.86
C THR A 178 -26.34 -1.55 11.66
N ALA A 179 -26.53 -1.47 13.00
CA ALA A 179 -26.65 -2.63 13.87
C ALA A 179 -27.87 -3.54 13.58
N SER A 180 -28.77 -3.11 12.69
CA SER A 180 -29.92 -3.88 12.21
C SER A 180 -29.72 -4.49 10.82
N SER A 181 -28.60 -4.18 10.16
CA SER A 181 -28.27 -4.69 8.83
C SER A 181 -27.70 -6.10 8.93
N THR A 182 -28.06 -6.95 7.97
CA THR A 182 -27.66 -8.38 7.92
C THR A 182 -26.97 -8.78 6.63
N VAL A 183 -26.88 -7.89 5.64
CA VAL A 183 -26.35 -8.19 4.31
C VAL A 183 -25.29 -7.18 3.90
N ILE A 184 -24.13 -7.66 3.47
CA ILE A 184 -23.00 -6.86 2.97
C ILE A 184 -22.83 -7.13 1.48
N SER A 185 -22.96 -6.11 0.65
CA SER A 185 -22.75 -6.20 -0.81
C SER A 185 -21.61 -5.31 -1.32
N THR A 186 -21.05 -4.46 -0.47
CA THR A 186 -19.95 -3.55 -0.86
C THR A 186 -18.84 -3.52 0.20
N ALA A 187 -17.63 -3.16 -0.24
CA ALA A 187 -16.49 -3.01 0.65
C ALA A 187 -16.72 -1.89 1.71
N ALA A 188 -17.45 -0.83 1.34
CA ALA A 188 -17.83 0.25 2.27
C ALA A 188 -18.80 -0.21 3.37
N GLN A 189 -19.68 -1.17 3.07
CA GLN A 189 -20.53 -1.80 4.09
C GLN A 189 -19.74 -2.74 5.00
N LEU A 190 -18.82 -3.53 4.43
CA LEU A 190 -17.92 -4.38 5.21
C LEU A 190 -17.06 -3.55 6.18
N ALA A 191 -16.59 -2.38 5.73
CA ALA A 191 -15.88 -1.42 6.55
C ALA A 191 -16.72 -0.79 7.66
N GLN A 192 -17.98 -0.41 7.35
CA GLN A 192 -18.93 0.06 8.37
C GLN A 192 -19.23 -1.03 9.40
N PHE A 193 -19.41 -2.29 8.98
CA PHE A 193 -19.57 -3.43 9.87
C PHE A 193 -18.39 -3.59 10.82
N ALA A 194 -17.16 -3.57 10.29
CA ALA A 194 -15.95 -3.64 11.11
C ALA A 194 -15.88 -2.49 12.13
N TRP A 195 -16.20 -1.27 11.70
CA TRP A 195 -16.24 -0.10 12.58
C TRP A 195 -17.29 -0.25 13.69
N LEU A 196 -18.49 -0.74 13.38
CA LEU A 196 -19.56 -0.97 14.37
C LEU A 196 -19.13 -1.97 15.44
N VAL A 197 -18.51 -3.09 15.03
CA VAL A 197 -17.97 -4.09 15.97
C VAL A 197 -16.90 -3.48 16.85
N ASN A 198 -15.93 -2.79 16.24
CA ASN A 198 -14.83 -2.16 16.98
C ASN A 198 -15.28 -1.00 17.89
N ASN A 199 -16.51 -0.50 17.73
CA ASN A 199 -17.15 0.48 18.61
C ASN A 199 -18.25 -0.11 19.53
N GLY A 200 -18.25 -1.44 19.73
CA GLY A 200 -19.02 -2.11 20.77
C GLY A 200 -20.33 -2.77 20.30
N THR A 201 -20.65 -2.73 19.01
CA THR A 201 -21.80 -3.50 18.48
C THR A 201 -21.41 -4.97 18.29
N THR A 202 -21.93 -5.87 19.11
CA THR A 202 -21.48 -7.28 19.09
C THR A 202 -22.10 -8.12 17.96
N PHE A 203 -23.27 -7.72 17.45
CA PHE A 203 -24.11 -8.52 16.54
C PHE A 203 -24.50 -9.90 17.13
N ALA A 204 -24.62 -9.99 18.45
CA ALA A 204 -25.00 -11.21 19.17
C ALA A 204 -26.27 -11.85 18.59
N GLY A 205 -26.16 -13.12 18.19
CA GLY A 205 -27.28 -13.90 17.64
C GLY A 205 -27.74 -13.50 16.23
N GLN A 206 -27.05 -12.56 15.58
CA GLN A 206 -27.34 -12.15 14.21
C GLN A 206 -26.45 -12.90 13.22
N THR A 207 -26.97 -13.13 12.01
CA THR A 207 -26.20 -13.61 10.87
C THR A 207 -25.94 -12.46 9.90
N ILE A 208 -24.67 -12.22 9.59
CA ILE A 208 -24.20 -11.25 8.61
C ILE A 208 -23.74 -12.01 7.37
N THR A 209 -24.40 -11.77 6.25
CA THR A 209 -24.21 -12.54 5.01
C THR A 209 -23.61 -11.68 3.91
N LEU A 210 -22.62 -12.20 3.19
CA LEU A 210 -22.13 -11.57 1.96
C LEU A 210 -23.14 -11.80 0.82
N ALA A 211 -23.40 -10.77 0.02
CA ALA A 211 -24.25 -10.86 -1.19
C ALA A 211 -23.47 -10.60 -2.49
N ALA A 212 -22.16 -10.36 -2.40
CA ALA A 212 -21.25 -10.16 -3.51
C ALA A 212 -19.82 -10.47 -3.08
N ASP A 213 -18.95 -10.75 -4.05
CA ASP A 213 -17.51 -10.70 -3.82
C ASP A 213 -17.10 -9.28 -3.43
N ILE A 214 -16.30 -9.18 -2.37
CA ILE A 214 -15.84 -7.90 -1.83
C ILE A 214 -14.35 -7.75 -2.11
N ASP A 215 -13.97 -6.69 -2.83
CA ASP A 215 -12.57 -6.30 -2.99
C ASP A 215 -12.27 -5.07 -2.12
N LEU A 216 -11.33 -5.23 -1.18
CA LEU A 216 -10.85 -4.17 -0.30
C LEU A 216 -9.81 -3.27 -0.97
N GLY A 217 -9.42 -3.55 -2.22
CA GLY A 217 -8.57 -2.70 -3.05
C GLY A 217 -7.15 -2.52 -2.50
N MET A 218 -6.63 -3.51 -1.76
CA MET A 218 -5.34 -3.45 -1.05
C MET A 218 -5.23 -2.29 -0.05
N HIS A 219 -6.35 -1.75 0.42
CA HIS A 219 -6.36 -0.83 1.56
C HIS A 219 -6.06 -1.62 2.84
N TYR A 220 -5.42 -0.98 3.81
CA TYR A 220 -5.18 -1.66 5.08
C TYR A 220 -6.49 -1.96 5.77
N TRP A 221 -6.52 -3.17 6.30
CA TRP A 221 -7.68 -3.67 6.99
C TRP A 221 -7.52 -3.52 8.49
N THR A 222 -8.49 -2.88 9.12
CA THR A 222 -8.67 -2.95 10.57
C THR A 222 -9.50 -4.19 10.86
N PRO A 223 -8.95 -5.21 11.56
CA PRO A 223 -9.68 -6.44 11.84
C PRO A 223 -11.01 -6.19 12.54
N ILE A 224 -12.01 -7.01 12.21
CA ILE A 224 -13.31 -6.99 12.87
C ILE A 224 -13.15 -7.61 14.26
N GLY A 225 -13.40 -6.82 15.28
CA GLY A 225 -13.34 -7.22 16.67
C GLY A 225 -11.95 -7.15 17.28
N GLY A 226 -11.91 -6.78 18.56
CA GLY A 226 -10.71 -6.73 19.40
C GLY A 226 -10.98 -7.21 20.82
N ASP A 227 -9.97 -7.24 21.67
CA ASP A 227 -10.07 -7.82 23.03
C ASP A 227 -11.21 -7.22 23.87
N SER A 228 -11.48 -5.90 23.72
CA SER A 228 -12.56 -5.20 24.42
C SER A 228 -13.89 -5.16 23.66
N ALA A 229 -13.92 -5.65 22.42
CA ALA A 229 -15.08 -5.61 21.54
C ALA A 229 -15.08 -6.81 20.57
N PRO A 230 -15.25 -8.04 21.07
CA PRO A 230 -15.29 -9.22 20.22
C PRO A 230 -16.56 -9.23 19.36
N PHE A 231 -16.43 -9.66 18.10
CA PHE A 231 -17.61 -10.02 17.30
C PHE A 231 -18.31 -11.22 17.91
N ASN A 232 -19.65 -11.24 17.96
CA ASN A 232 -20.44 -12.32 18.60
C ASN A 232 -21.61 -12.80 17.71
N GLY A 233 -21.47 -12.65 16.39
CA GLY A 233 -22.48 -13.10 15.43
C GLY A 233 -22.03 -14.30 14.61
N THR A 234 -22.81 -14.61 13.59
CA THR A 234 -22.44 -15.52 12.51
C THR A 234 -22.03 -14.70 11.29
N PHE A 235 -20.84 -14.95 10.74
CA PHE A 235 -20.44 -14.39 9.44
C PHE A 235 -20.56 -15.48 8.37
N ASP A 236 -21.47 -15.29 7.43
CA ASP A 236 -21.77 -16.23 6.35
C ASP A 236 -21.25 -15.67 5.03
N GLY A 237 -20.23 -16.31 4.46
CA GLY A 237 -19.67 -15.94 3.17
C GLY A 237 -20.64 -16.20 2.00
N ALA A 238 -21.63 -17.09 2.17
CA ALA A 238 -22.62 -17.44 1.13
C ALA A 238 -22.04 -17.73 -0.27
N GLY A 239 -20.80 -18.25 -0.33
CA GLY A 239 -20.10 -18.55 -1.58
C GLY A 239 -19.34 -17.37 -2.21
N HIS A 240 -19.35 -16.21 -1.56
CA HIS A 240 -18.60 -15.03 -1.96
C HIS A 240 -17.26 -14.92 -1.24
N SER A 241 -16.33 -14.19 -1.84
CA SER A 241 -14.97 -13.96 -1.37
C SER A 241 -14.74 -12.55 -0.82
N VAL A 242 -13.75 -12.40 0.05
CA VAL A 242 -13.19 -11.10 0.45
C VAL A 242 -11.72 -11.07 0.01
N ASN A 243 -11.39 -10.18 -0.91
CA ASN A 243 -10.07 -10.05 -1.52
C ASN A 243 -9.45 -8.69 -1.23
N GLY A 244 -8.17 -8.51 -1.57
CA GLY A 244 -7.48 -7.23 -1.39
C GLY A 244 -7.22 -6.87 0.08
N LEU A 245 -7.23 -7.86 0.99
CA LEU A 245 -6.97 -7.69 2.41
C LEU A 245 -5.48 -7.39 2.65
N LEU A 246 -5.13 -6.16 3.03
CA LEU A 246 -3.75 -5.81 3.38
C LEU A 246 -3.61 -5.69 4.90
N ILE A 247 -2.75 -6.55 5.49
CA ILE A 247 -2.41 -6.53 6.91
C ILE A 247 -0.89 -6.44 7.05
N ASP A 248 -0.43 -5.31 7.57
CA ASP A 248 0.98 -5.12 7.89
C ASP A 248 1.11 -4.32 9.20
N ARG A 249 0.84 -5.04 10.31
CA ARG A 249 1.16 -4.56 11.66
C ARG A 249 2.07 -5.58 12.32
N SER A 250 3.37 -5.40 12.13
CA SER A 250 4.39 -6.24 12.77
C SER A 250 4.33 -6.09 14.29
N GLY A 251 4.47 -7.21 15.01
CA GLY A 251 4.45 -7.24 16.48
C GLY A 251 3.07 -7.12 17.13
N VAL A 252 1.97 -7.18 16.35
CA VAL A 252 0.59 -7.13 16.88
C VAL A 252 -0.11 -8.46 16.63
N SER A 253 -0.76 -9.01 17.66
CA SER A 253 -1.63 -10.20 17.58
C SER A 253 -3.01 -9.86 16.97
N HIS A 254 -3.86 -10.86 16.74
CA HIS A 254 -5.26 -10.68 16.29
C HIS A 254 -5.34 -10.02 14.90
N GLN A 255 -4.67 -10.65 13.95
CA GLN A 255 -4.54 -10.21 12.57
C GLN A 255 -5.34 -11.12 11.64
N GLY A 256 -6.22 -10.53 10.84
CA GLY A 256 -7.07 -11.25 9.89
C GLY A 256 -8.23 -10.38 9.45
N LEU A 257 -9.19 -10.96 8.71
CA LEU A 257 -10.48 -10.32 8.48
C LEU A 257 -11.16 -10.00 9.83
N PHE A 258 -11.09 -10.96 10.76
CA PHE A 258 -11.48 -10.81 12.15
C PHE A 258 -10.24 -10.81 13.04
N GLY A 259 -10.25 -9.97 14.08
CA GLY A 259 -9.20 -9.93 15.10
C GLY A 259 -9.55 -10.85 16.26
N VAL A 260 -10.70 -10.59 16.90
CA VAL A 260 -11.23 -11.39 18.02
C VAL A 260 -12.72 -11.66 17.81
N THR A 261 -13.10 -12.92 17.98
CA THR A 261 -14.48 -13.39 17.99
C THR A 261 -14.82 -14.02 19.35
N ASP A 262 -16.04 -13.82 19.82
CA ASP A 262 -16.55 -14.46 21.04
C ASP A 262 -16.77 -15.96 20.81
N SER A 263 -16.80 -16.72 21.90
CA SER A 263 -17.05 -18.16 21.98
C SER A 263 -18.32 -18.65 21.26
N ASN A 264 -19.34 -17.80 21.12
CA ASN A 264 -20.59 -18.15 20.42
C ASN A 264 -20.57 -17.78 18.93
N SER A 265 -19.46 -17.21 18.43
CA SER A 265 -19.35 -16.80 17.03
C SER A 265 -19.16 -18.00 16.12
N SER A 266 -19.65 -17.89 14.89
CA SER A 266 -19.39 -18.88 13.85
C SER A 266 -19.06 -18.22 12.51
N ALA A 267 -18.20 -18.87 11.74
CA ALA A 267 -17.90 -18.50 10.36
C ALA A 267 -18.33 -19.65 9.45
N VAL A 268 -19.22 -19.35 8.50
CA VAL A 268 -19.71 -20.31 7.53
C VAL A 268 -19.19 -19.91 6.15
N TRP A 269 -18.44 -20.81 5.52
CA TRP A 269 -17.97 -20.66 4.15
C TRP A 269 -18.46 -21.87 3.36
N SER A 270 -19.39 -21.67 2.43
CA SER A 270 -19.75 -22.72 1.47
C SER A 270 -18.67 -22.79 0.39
N ALA A 271 -18.03 -23.96 0.25
CA ALA A 271 -17.16 -24.24 -0.87
C ALA A 271 -18.03 -24.30 -2.14
N GLY A 272 -17.76 -23.41 -3.09
CA GLY A 272 -18.24 -23.52 -4.47
C GLY A 272 -17.50 -24.60 -5.23
#